data_AF-A0A8W8J590-F1
#
_entry.id   AF-A0A8W8J590-F1
#
_cell.length_a   1.000
_cell.length_b   1.000
_cell.length_c   1.000
_cell.angle_alpha   90.00
_cell.angle_beta   90.00
_cell.angle_gamma   90.00
#
_symmetry.space_group_name_H-M   'P 1'
#
loop_
_entity.id
_entity.type
_entity.pdbx_description
1 polymer ?
#
loop_
_entity_poly.entity_id
_entity_poly.type
_entity_poly.pdbx_seq_one_letter_code
_entity_poly.pdbx_strand_id
1 'polypeptide(L)'
;VIVRRIRKTLEDDVFMPLYPKSVLENRSSNASVFFHRQLWVCIKLLGNILSWHGILSNQMLRSLSLDGLLNRYIILGLCNSGVNKETIQKCQSIISTFPKEWFEDLEDDKTMPQLENLGRFLVSVARTLYSEGQQNKRDFDKKDSRDFIKQISKMLVNIHAMEYAVNLPM
;
A
#
# COMPACT_ATOMS: atom_id res chain seq x y z
N VAL A 1 -22.66 13.82 10.90
CA VAL A 1 -23.33 12.61 10.35
C VAL A 1 -22.38 11.74 9.53
N ILE A 2 -21.62 12.28 8.57
CA ILE A 2 -20.76 11.48 7.68
C ILE A 2 -19.64 10.72 8.39
N VAL A 3 -18.91 11.35 9.31
CA VAL A 3 -17.84 10.71 10.10
C VAL A 3 -18.35 9.45 10.81
N ARG A 4 -19.53 9.53 11.44
CA ARG A 4 -20.17 8.39 12.10
C ARG A 4 -20.49 7.26 11.12
N ARG A 5 -20.94 7.59 9.91
CA ARG A 5 -21.22 6.59 8.86
C ARG A 5 -19.94 5.91 8.38
N ILE A 6 -18.87 6.67 8.14
CA ILE A 6 -17.57 6.11 7.75
C ILE A 6 -17.05 5.17 8.83
N ARG A 7 -17.08 5.57 10.11
CA ARG A 7 -16.67 4.70 11.22
C ARG A 7 -17.48 3.40 11.25
N LYS A 8 -18.80 3.51 11.14
CA LYS A 8 -19.67 2.34 11.10
C LYS A 8 -19.32 1.40 9.94
N THR A 9 -19.04 1.92 8.75
CA THR A 9 -18.59 1.10 7.62
C THR A 9 -17.25 0.43 7.87
N LEU A 10 -16.29 1.12 8.48
CA LEU A 10 -15.00 0.52 8.84
C LEU A 10 -15.13 -0.59 9.90
N GLU A 11 -16.09 -0.47 10.80
CA GLU A 11 -16.32 -1.42 11.90
C GLU A 11 -17.17 -2.62 11.46
N ASP A 12 -18.26 -2.37 10.74
CA ASP A 12 -19.30 -3.37 10.47
C ASP A 12 -19.18 -3.99 9.07
N ASP A 13 -18.70 -3.23 8.08
CA ASP A 13 -18.78 -3.62 6.66
C ASP A 13 -17.43 -4.06 6.06
N VAL A 14 -16.30 -3.57 6.60
CA VAL A 14 -14.96 -3.92 6.07
C VAL A 14 -14.54 -5.31 6.52
N PHE A 15 -14.37 -6.20 5.54
CA PHE A 15 -13.88 -7.56 5.77
C PHE A 15 -12.67 -7.87 4.88
N MET A 16 -11.49 -7.99 5.51
CA MET A 16 -10.27 -8.44 4.84
C MET A 16 -9.89 -9.83 5.35
N PRO A 17 -10.11 -10.91 4.56
CA PRO A 17 -9.77 -12.26 4.99
C PRO A 17 -8.26 -12.46 5.04
N LEU A 18 -7.80 -13.31 5.96
CA LEU A 18 -6.42 -13.81 5.99
C LEU A 18 -6.43 -15.29 5.62
N TYR A 19 -5.65 -15.64 4.60
CA TYR A 19 -5.52 -17.03 4.17
C TYR A 19 -4.06 -17.49 4.28
N PRO A 20 -3.82 -18.79 4.51
CA PRO A 20 -2.49 -19.35 4.39
C PRO A 20 -1.90 -19.06 3.01
N LYS A 21 -0.57 -18.84 2.93
CA LYS A 21 0.11 -18.51 1.66
C LYS A 21 -0.14 -19.58 0.58
N SER A 22 -0.14 -20.85 0.96
CA SER A 22 -0.43 -21.98 0.07
C SER A 22 -1.81 -21.91 -0.59
N VAL A 23 -2.80 -21.31 0.07
CA VAL A 23 -4.14 -21.09 -0.50
C VAL A 23 -4.11 -19.94 -1.51
N LEU A 24 -3.34 -18.88 -1.23
CA LEU A 24 -3.22 -17.71 -2.11
C LEU A 24 -2.36 -17.96 -3.35
N GLU A 25 -1.40 -18.89 -3.27
CA GLU A 25 -0.56 -19.32 -4.40
C GLU A 25 -1.39 -19.84 -5.58
N ASN A 26 -2.48 -20.55 -5.29
CA ASN A 26 -3.44 -20.95 -6.32
C ASN A 26 -4.38 -19.78 -6.65
N ARG A 27 -3.97 -18.96 -7.62
CA ARG A 27 -4.71 -17.77 -8.08
C ARG A 27 -6.11 -18.04 -8.63
N SER A 28 -6.39 -19.26 -9.12
CA SER A 28 -7.74 -19.62 -9.59
C SER A 28 -8.64 -20.14 -8.47
N SER A 29 -8.12 -20.31 -7.26
CA SER A 29 -8.94 -20.70 -6.11
C SER A 29 -9.94 -19.60 -5.73
N ASN A 30 -11.14 -20.01 -5.34
CA ASN A 30 -12.18 -19.07 -4.88
C ASN A 30 -11.69 -18.19 -3.72
N ALA A 31 -10.87 -18.75 -2.82
CA ALA A 31 -10.29 -18.02 -1.70
C ALA A 31 -9.33 -16.91 -2.16
N SER A 32 -8.42 -17.22 -3.10
CA SER A 32 -7.48 -16.24 -3.67
C SER A 32 -8.20 -15.12 -4.44
N VAL A 33 -9.17 -15.49 -5.28
CA VAL A 33 -10.01 -14.53 -6.03
C VAL A 33 -10.78 -13.61 -5.08
N PHE A 34 -11.42 -14.18 -4.05
CA PHE A 34 -12.17 -13.42 -3.07
C PHE A 34 -11.26 -12.47 -2.27
N PHE A 35 -10.11 -12.97 -1.80
CA PHE A 35 -9.11 -12.17 -1.10
C PHE A 35 -8.68 -10.94 -1.92
N HIS A 36 -8.30 -11.14 -3.19
CA HIS A 36 -7.86 -10.04 -4.03
C HIS A 36 -8.98 -9.05 -4.34
N ARG A 37 -10.22 -9.53 -4.47
CA ARG A 37 -11.40 -8.66 -4.60
C ARG A 37 -11.59 -7.79 -3.35
N GLN A 38 -11.52 -8.38 -2.15
CA GLN A 38 -11.67 -7.62 -0.91
C GLN A 38 -10.56 -6.58 -0.73
N LEU A 39 -9.31 -6.93 -1.06
CA LEU A 39 -8.20 -5.98 -1.00
C LEU A 39 -8.45 -4.77 -1.91
N TRP A 40 -8.95 -4.99 -3.14
CA TRP A 40 -9.33 -3.91 -4.04
C TRP A 40 -10.53 -3.08 -3.54
N VAL A 41 -11.51 -3.71 -2.87
CA VAL A 41 -12.61 -2.98 -2.23
C VAL A 41 -12.06 -2.04 -1.17
N CYS A 42 -11.15 -2.49 -0.31
CA CYS A 42 -10.51 -1.64 0.70
C CYS A 42 -9.72 -0.49 0.07
N ILE A 43 -8.96 -0.73 -1.01
CA ILE A 43 -8.20 0.32 -1.71
C ILE A 43 -9.16 1.38 -2.31
N LYS A 44 -10.27 0.95 -2.92
CA LYS A 44 -11.28 1.88 -3.45
C LYS A 44 -11.97 2.67 -2.34
N LEU A 45 -12.30 2.01 -1.23
CA LEU A 45 -12.87 2.66 -0.06
C LEU A 45 -11.93 3.71 0.53
N LEU A 46 -10.62 3.44 0.54
CA LEU A 46 -9.62 4.43 0.96
C LEU A 46 -9.71 5.72 0.13
N GLY A 47 -9.76 5.59 -1.21
CA GLY A 47 -9.97 6.75 -2.09
C GLY A 47 -11.30 7.47 -1.83
N ASN A 48 -12.39 6.73 -1.58
CA ASN A 48 -13.69 7.31 -1.26
C ASN A 48 -13.68 8.09 0.07
N ILE A 49 -12.99 7.57 1.09
CA ILE A 49 -12.83 8.28 2.37
C ILE A 49 -11.99 9.54 2.14
N LEU A 50 -10.86 9.43 1.44
CA LEU A 50 -9.95 10.56 1.19
C LEU A 50 -10.54 11.64 0.28
N SER A 51 -11.57 11.32 -0.51
CA SER A 51 -12.32 12.32 -1.31
C SER A 51 -13.05 13.36 -0.46
N TRP A 52 -13.14 13.18 0.87
CA TRP A 52 -13.63 14.18 1.82
C TRP A 52 -12.57 15.19 2.28
N HIS A 53 -11.37 15.16 1.67
CA HIS A 53 -10.35 16.18 1.86
C HIS A 53 -10.89 17.59 1.54
N GLY A 54 -10.44 18.60 2.30
CA GLY A 54 -10.96 19.97 2.24
C GLY A 54 -12.33 20.18 2.90
N ILE A 55 -13.05 19.11 3.25
CA ILE A 55 -14.32 19.18 3.98
C ILE A 55 -14.14 18.72 5.43
N LEU A 56 -13.45 17.59 5.64
CA LEU A 56 -13.09 17.09 6.96
C LEU A 56 -11.69 17.57 7.36
N SER A 57 -11.46 17.73 8.67
CA SER A 57 -10.12 18.06 9.16
C SER A 57 -9.12 16.95 8.82
N ASN A 58 -7.88 17.32 8.47
CA ASN A 58 -6.83 16.37 8.14
C ASN A 58 -6.60 15.34 9.24
N GLN A 59 -6.66 15.76 10.52
CA GLN A 59 -6.54 14.85 11.66
C GLN A 59 -7.64 13.77 11.65
N MET A 60 -8.90 14.17 11.47
CA MET A 60 -10.02 13.22 11.41
C MET A 60 -9.91 12.31 10.20
N LEU A 61 -9.56 12.88 9.05
CA LEU A 61 -9.47 12.13 7.81
C LEU A 61 -8.36 11.09 7.86
N ARG A 62 -7.16 11.44 8.35
CA ARG A 62 -6.03 10.52 8.59
C ARG A 62 -6.40 9.42 9.57
N SER A 63 -7.12 9.74 10.65
CA SER A 63 -7.58 8.74 11.63
C SER A 63 -8.54 7.72 11.01
N LEU A 64 -9.47 8.15 10.15
CA LEU A 64 -10.40 7.23 9.48
C LEU A 64 -9.72 6.42 8.37
N SER A 65 -8.87 7.06 7.56
CA SER A 65 -8.28 6.46 6.37
C SER A 65 -7.00 5.67 6.67
N LEU A 66 -6.02 6.30 7.31
CA LEU A 66 -4.70 5.70 7.53
C LEU A 66 -4.74 4.72 8.70
N ASP A 67 -5.27 5.14 9.85
CA ASP A 67 -5.33 4.27 11.03
C ASP A 67 -6.47 3.26 10.90
N GLY A 68 -7.67 3.73 10.55
CA GLY A 68 -8.88 2.93 10.50
C GLY A 68 -8.96 1.92 9.34
N LEU A 69 -8.26 2.16 8.23
CA LEU A 69 -8.35 1.32 7.03
C LEU A 69 -7.01 0.82 6.50
N LEU A 70 -6.06 1.73 6.23
CA LEU A 70 -4.78 1.38 5.62
C LEU A 70 -3.96 0.45 6.53
N ASN A 71 -3.65 0.91 7.74
CA ASN A 71 -2.85 0.15 8.71
C ASN A 71 -3.59 -1.06 9.27
N ARG A 72 -4.91 -0.94 9.47
CA ARG A 72 -5.72 -2.00 10.07
C ARG A 72 -5.99 -3.17 9.13
N TYR A 73 -6.18 -2.92 7.82
CA TYR A 73 -6.63 -3.95 6.88
C TYR A 73 -5.76 -4.05 5.62
N ILE A 74 -5.47 -2.93 4.95
CA ILE A 74 -4.83 -2.95 3.62
C ILE A 74 -3.38 -3.43 3.70
N ILE A 75 -2.57 -2.87 4.61
CA ILE A 75 -1.16 -3.28 4.79
C ILE A 75 -1.09 -4.77 5.12
N LEU A 76 -1.96 -5.25 6.00
CA LEU A 76 -2.00 -6.66 6.37
C LEU A 76 -2.33 -7.55 5.17
N GLY A 77 -3.31 -7.15 4.35
CA GLY A 77 -3.63 -7.83 3.09
C GLY A 77 -2.47 -7.80 2.10
N LEU A 78 -1.76 -6.69 1.98
CA LEU A 78 -0.57 -6.59 1.13
C LEU A 78 0.53 -7.55 1.59
N CYS A 79 0.83 -7.60 2.89
CA CYS A 79 1.80 -8.52 3.49
C CYS A 79 1.40 -10.01 3.35
N ASN A 80 0.10 -10.30 3.37
CA ASN A 80 -0.40 -11.67 3.19
C ASN A 80 -0.34 -12.11 1.72
N SER A 81 -0.40 -11.16 0.78
CA SER A 81 -0.21 -11.42 -0.65
C SER A 81 1.27 -11.55 -1.02
N GLY A 82 1.59 -12.44 -1.97
CA GLY A 82 2.95 -12.55 -2.51
C GLY A 82 3.34 -11.34 -3.37
N VAL A 83 4.64 -11.04 -3.44
CA VAL A 83 5.19 -9.95 -4.24
C VAL A 83 5.08 -10.27 -5.73
N ASN A 84 4.50 -9.37 -6.51
CA ASN A 84 4.38 -9.47 -7.97
C ASN A 84 3.99 -8.10 -8.57
N LYS A 85 3.88 -8.04 -9.91
CA LYS A 85 3.49 -6.82 -10.64
C LYS A 85 2.21 -6.16 -10.12
N GLU A 86 1.19 -6.93 -9.74
CA GLU A 86 -0.05 -6.35 -9.21
C GLU A 86 0.15 -5.73 -7.83
N THR A 87 1.13 -6.20 -7.05
CA THR A 87 1.45 -5.59 -5.75
C THR A 87 1.91 -4.15 -5.96
N ILE A 88 2.75 -3.91 -6.96
CA ILE A 88 3.21 -2.58 -7.33
C ILE A 88 2.03 -1.70 -7.76
N GLN A 89 1.12 -2.23 -8.59
CA GLN A 89 -0.08 -1.51 -9.03
C GLN A 89 -1.02 -1.15 -7.87
N LYS A 90 -1.19 -2.05 -6.89
CA LYS A 90 -1.99 -1.80 -5.68
C LYS A 90 -1.34 -0.69 -4.83
N CYS A 91 -0.03 -0.73 -4.63
CA CYS A 91 0.71 0.33 -3.93
C CYS A 91 0.59 1.68 -4.63
N GLN A 92 0.74 1.72 -5.95
CA GLN A 92 0.55 2.94 -6.74
C GLN A 92 -0.87 3.48 -6.59
N SER A 93 -1.87 2.60 -6.65
CA SER A 93 -3.28 2.98 -6.47
C SER A 93 -3.50 3.59 -5.09
N ILE A 94 -2.97 2.99 -4.02
CA ILE A 94 -3.05 3.52 -2.65
C ILE A 94 -2.41 4.91 -2.58
N ILE A 95 -1.16 5.05 -3.01
CA ILE A 95 -0.43 6.32 -2.90
C ILE A 95 -1.09 7.43 -3.73
N SER A 96 -1.67 7.09 -4.87
CA SER A 96 -2.37 8.06 -5.72
C SER A 96 -3.64 8.65 -5.08
N THR A 97 -4.15 8.03 -4.01
CA THR A 97 -5.32 8.56 -3.28
C THR A 97 -4.98 9.63 -2.24
N PHE A 98 -3.71 9.78 -1.86
CA PHE A 98 -3.32 10.69 -0.79
C PHE A 98 -3.37 12.15 -1.25
N PRO A 99 -3.95 13.08 -0.45
CA PRO A 99 -3.81 14.51 -0.69
C PRO A 99 -2.34 14.92 -0.69
N LYS A 100 -1.92 15.72 -1.68
CA LYS A 100 -0.51 16.13 -1.82
C LYS A 100 -0.11 17.12 -0.73
N GLU A 101 -1.06 17.95 -0.34
CA GLU A 101 -0.96 18.96 0.71
C GLU A 101 -0.62 18.36 2.08
N TRP A 102 -0.81 17.04 2.26
CA TRP A 102 -0.38 16.36 3.48
C TRP A 102 1.14 16.30 3.65
N PHE A 103 1.88 16.50 2.58
CA PHE A 103 3.33 16.34 2.53
C PHE A 103 4.08 17.65 2.29
N GLU A 104 3.41 18.74 1.91
CA GLU A 104 4.04 20.01 1.55
C GLU A 104 4.82 20.65 2.72
N ASP A 105 4.29 20.52 3.95
CA ASP A 105 4.87 21.11 5.16
C ASP A 105 5.79 20.14 5.95
N LEU A 106 6.16 19.00 5.37
CA LEU A 106 7.08 18.07 6.02
C LEU A 106 8.52 18.57 5.83
N GLU A 107 9.05 19.19 6.88
CA GLU A 107 10.42 19.74 6.91
C GLU A 107 11.49 18.65 7.02
N ASP A 108 11.16 17.51 7.62
CA ASP A 108 12.06 16.37 7.77
C ASP A 108 11.94 15.40 6.59
N ASP A 109 13.03 14.71 6.25
CA ASP A 109 13.10 13.58 5.29
C ASP A 109 12.31 12.33 5.74
N LYS A 110 11.37 12.51 6.69
CA LYS A 110 10.57 11.48 7.34
C LYS A 110 9.11 11.65 6.98
N THR A 111 8.49 10.52 6.68
CA THR A 111 7.07 10.45 6.38
C THR A 111 6.25 10.62 7.67
N MET A 112 4.93 10.77 7.52
CA MET A 112 4.02 10.78 8.66
C MET A 112 4.06 9.42 9.39
N PRO A 113 3.96 9.37 10.73
CA PRO A 113 4.00 8.12 11.49
C PRO A 113 3.01 7.04 11.01
N GLN A 114 1.84 7.45 10.53
CA GLN A 114 0.83 6.53 10.01
C GLN A 114 1.23 5.83 8.69
N LEU A 115 2.19 6.37 7.94
CA LEU A 115 2.66 5.81 6.67
C LEU A 115 3.94 4.98 6.80
N GLU A 116 4.54 4.94 7.98
CA GLU A 116 5.74 4.14 8.28
C GLU A 116 5.61 2.67 7.87
N ASN A 117 4.46 2.04 8.13
CA ASN A 117 4.21 0.66 7.76
C ASN A 117 4.16 0.46 6.25
N LEU A 118 3.62 1.45 5.51
CA LEU A 118 3.63 1.44 4.05
C LEU A 118 5.05 1.60 3.52
N GLY A 119 5.83 2.52 4.10
CA GLY A 119 7.24 2.70 3.75
C GLY A 119 8.06 1.42 3.93
N ARG A 120 7.94 0.78 5.10
CA ARG A 120 8.62 -0.51 5.37
C ARG A 120 8.15 -1.63 4.45
N PHE A 121 6.86 -1.70 4.15
CA PHE A 121 6.33 -2.67 3.19
C PHE A 121 6.95 -2.47 1.81
N LEU A 122 6.99 -1.23 1.30
CA LEU A 122 7.60 -0.90 0.01
C LEU A 122 9.08 -1.30 -0.05
N VAL A 123 9.85 -1.04 1.01
CA VAL A 123 11.25 -1.49 1.10
C VAL A 123 11.35 -3.01 1.07
N SER A 124 10.47 -3.72 1.78
CA SER A 124 10.42 -5.18 1.74
C SER A 124 10.16 -5.70 0.32
N VAL A 125 9.21 -5.10 -0.40
CA VAL A 125 8.91 -5.45 -1.80
C VAL A 125 10.13 -5.25 -2.69
N ALA A 126 10.81 -4.11 -2.57
CA ALA A 126 12.01 -3.82 -3.36
C ALA A 126 13.14 -4.83 -3.09
N ARG A 127 13.36 -5.20 -1.83
CA ARG A 127 14.36 -6.23 -1.45
C ARG A 127 14.02 -7.61 -2.02
N THR A 128 12.76 -8.01 -1.98
CA THR A 128 12.30 -9.26 -2.60
C THR A 128 12.55 -9.27 -4.10
N LEU A 129 12.16 -8.20 -4.81
CA LEU A 129 12.38 -8.07 -6.25
C LEU A 129 13.87 -8.06 -6.63
N TYR A 130 14.71 -7.40 -5.84
CA TYR A 130 16.15 -7.40 -6.04
C TYR A 130 16.72 -8.82 -5.90
N SER A 131 16.32 -9.56 -4.85
CA SER A 131 16.79 -10.92 -4.63
C SER A 131 16.33 -11.89 -5.74
N GLU A 132 15.08 -11.77 -6.19
CA GLU A 132 14.55 -12.59 -7.28
C GLU A 132 15.25 -12.27 -8.61
N GLY A 133 15.52 -10.98 -8.87
CA GLY A 133 16.26 -10.54 -10.06
C GLY A 133 17.69 -11.07 -10.12
N GLN A 134 18.38 -11.22 -8.99
CA GLN A 134 19.74 -11.79 -8.94
C GLN A 134 19.76 -13.29 -9.23
N GLN A 135 18.73 -14.03 -8.81
CA GLN A 135 18.63 -15.47 -9.04
C GLN A 135 18.23 -15.82 -10.47
N ASN A 136 17.49 -14.93 -11.15
CA ASN A 136 17.06 -15.15 -12.53
C ASN A 136 18.19 -14.84 -13.53
N LYS A 137 18.53 -15.82 -14.38
CA LYS A 137 19.62 -15.70 -15.38
C LYS A 137 19.24 -14.91 -16.64
N ARG A 138 17.97 -14.53 -16.81
CA ARG A 138 17.49 -13.82 -18.00
C ARG A 138 17.64 -12.30 -17.82
N ASP A 139 18.28 -11.63 -18.76
CA ASP A 139 18.52 -10.18 -18.68
C ASP A 139 17.23 -9.34 -18.73
N PHE A 140 16.18 -9.86 -19.37
CA PHE A 140 14.87 -9.22 -19.42
C PHE A 140 14.23 -9.10 -18.02
N ASP A 141 14.23 -10.18 -17.25
CA ASP A 141 13.65 -10.23 -15.90
C ASP A 141 14.43 -9.33 -14.92
N LYS A 142 15.75 -9.19 -15.12
CA LYS A 142 16.61 -8.25 -14.38
C LYS A 142 16.29 -6.80 -14.69
N LYS A 143 15.94 -6.48 -15.94
CA LYS A 143 15.55 -5.13 -16.34
C LYS A 143 14.21 -4.75 -15.70
N ASP A 144 13.22 -5.64 -15.80
CA ASP A 144 11.89 -5.44 -15.22
C ASP A 144 11.97 -5.25 -13.69
N SER A 145 12.78 -6.06 -13.00
CA SER A 145 12.99 -5.96 -11.56
C SER A 145 13.55 -4.58 -11.16
N ARG A 146 14.55 -4.08 -11.89
CA ARG A 146 15.12 -2.73 -11.66
C ARG A 146 14.10 -1.62 -11.92
N ASP A 147 13.29 -1.76 -12.96
CA ASP A 147 12.26 -0.76 -13.26
C ASP A 147 11.13 -0.75 -12.22
N PHE A 148 10.80 -1.89 -11.61
CA PHE A 148 9.91 -1.93 -10.45
C PHE A 148 10.54 -1.31 -9.20
N ILE A 149 11.82 -1.54 -8.93
CA ILE A 149 12.52 -0.91 -7.80
C ILE A 149 12.55 0.62 -7.96
N LYS A 150 12.78 1.13 -9.18
CA LYS A 150 12.68 2.59 -9.45
C LYS A 150 11.27 3.13 -9.20
N GLN A 151 10.24 2.38 -9.56
CA GLN A 151 8.86 2.75 -9.25
C GLN A 151 8.61 2.79 -7.74
N ILE A 152 9.17 1.85 -6.99
CA ILE A 152 9.11 1.84 -5.52
C ILE A 152 9.85 3.03 -4.92
N SER A 153 11.05 3.35 -5.41
CA SER A 153 11.81 4.54 -5.01
C SER A 153 10.97 5.80 -5.20
N LYS A 154 10.36 5.97 -6.39
CA LYS A 154 9.45 7.10 -6.66
C LYS A 154 8.24 7.12 -5.72
N MET A 155 7.67 5.96 -5.40
CA MET A 155 6.57 5.85 -4.44
C MET A 155 6.96 6.29 -3.02
N LEU A 156 8.17 5.93 -2.56
CA LEU A 156 8.69 6.37 -1.26
C LEU A 156 8.92 7.89 -1.23
N VAL A 157 9.48 8.46 -2.31
CA VAL A 157 9.64 9.91 -2.46
C VAL A 157 8.28 10.62 -2.39
N ASN A 158 7.25 10.10 -3.09
CA ASN A 158 5.92 10.69 -3.12
C ASN A 158 5.23 10.76 -1.74
N ILE A 159 5.65 9.91 -0.79
CA ILE A 159 5.13 9.93 0.59
C ILE A 159 6.12 10.53 1.58
N HIS A 160 7.17 11.22 1.12
CA HIS A 160 8.25 11.82 1.92
C HIS A 160 8.98 10.80 2.81
N ALA A 161 9.08 9.55 2.37
CA ALA A 161 9.81 8.47 3.03
C ALA A 161 11.26 8.39 2.50
N MET A 162 11.99 9.51 2.52
CA MET A 162 13.30 9.64 1.87
C MET A 162 14.37 8.76 2.53
N GLU A 163 14.32 8.62 3.86
CA GLU A 163 15.21 7.70 4.61
C GLU A 163 15.14 6.26 4.09
N TYR A 164 13.98 5.84 3.59
CA TYR A 164 13.78 4.51 3.04
C TYR A 164 14.24 4.43 1.58
N ALA A 165 14.02 5.48 0.79
CA ALA A 165 14.36 5.53 -0.62
C ALA A 165 15.87 5.45 -0.86
N VAL A 166 16.67 6.13 -0.03
CA VAL A 166 18.14 6.15 -0.13
C VAL A 166 18.76 4.78 0.18
N ASN A 167 18.07 3.97 0.98
CA ASN A 167 18.55 2.66 1.44
C ASN A 167 18.04 1.48 0.59
N LEU A 168 17.45 1.75 -0.59
CA LEU A 168 17.02 0.69 -1.49
C LEU A 168 18.21 0.03 -2.20
N PRO A 169 18.17 -1.31 -2.41
CA PRO A 169 19.15 -1.97 -3.26
C PRO A 169 18.94 -1.53 -4.72
N MET A 170 20.00 -1.06 -5.37
CA MET A 170 20.00 -0.59 -6.77
C MET A 170 20.66 -1.60 -7.71
#